data_AF-A0A966THV7-F1
#
_entry.id   AF-A0A966THV7-F1
#
_cell.length_a   1.000
_cell.length_b   1.000
_cell.length_c   1.000
_cell.angle_alpha   90.00
_cell.angle_beta   90.00
_cell.angle_gamma   90.00
#
_symmetry.space_group_name_H-M   'P 1'
#
loop_
_entity.id
_entity.type
_entity.pdbx_description
1 polymer ?
#
loop_
_entity_poly.entity_id
_entity_poly.type
_entity_poly.pdbx_seq_one_letter_code
_entity_poly.pdbx_strand_id
1 'polypeptide(L)'
;MNASDRQALNRLIAYLKPHLGLIIGSLVAMAIVAAAETSIPALMKPLLDRGFTGEMNDKLWLVPVFLVGLAFIRSGAQFLSNYLLTKVISNVLLKLREQMFTRLLHAKTEYYQKNTASNLINAVVFEVNNVLSIMGGMLISLVRDLLTVIGLMGYLLYLNWRLTLVVLIIFPIIAFVMSKINKRLR
;
A
#
# COMPACT_ATOMS: atom_id res chain seq x y z
N MET A 1 2.89 -22.09 -5.08
CA MET A 1 3.38 -21.35 -3.90
C MET A 1 3.97 -22.39 -2.96
N ASN A 2 5.30 -22.44 -2.87
CA ASN A 2 6.01 -23.53 -2.21
C ASN A 2 5.79 -23.47 -0.69
N ALA A 3 5.97 -24.59 0.01
CA ALA A 3 5.81 -24.65 1.47
C ALA A 3 6.74 -23.66 2.22
N SER A 4 7.91 -23.38 1.64
CA SER A 4 8.85 -22.37 2.13
C SER A 4 8.31 -20.93 2.02
N ASP A 5 7.59 -20.60 0.95
CA ASP A 5 7.00 -19.26 0.75
C ASP A 5 5.92 -18.97 1.80
N ARG A 6 5.12 -20.00 2.15
CA ARG A 6 4.10 -19.90 3.21
C ARG A 6 4.70 -19.69 4.60
N GLN A 7 5.81 -20.35 4.91
CA GLN A 7 6.50 -20.13 6.19
C GLN A 7 7.12 -18.74 6.30
N ALA A 8 7.70 -18.23 5.20
CA ALA A 8 8.20 -16.87 5.14
C ALA A 8 7.07 -15.85 5.36
N LEU A 9 5.92 -16.04 4.72
CA LEU A 9 4.72 -15.21 4.90
C LEU A 9 4.21 -15.23 6.35
N ASN A 10 4.07 -16.41 6.97
CA ASN A 10 3.58 -16.51 8.35
C ASN A 10 4.53 -15.86 9.36
N ARG A 11 5.84 -16.00 9.17
CA ARG A 11 6.82 -15.27 10.00
C ARG A 11 6.67 -13.76 9.82
N LEU A 12 6.52 -13.28 8.58
CA LEU A 12 6.34 -11.86 8.30
C LEU A 12 5.06 -11.27 8.89
N ILE A 13 3.94 -11.99 8.78
CA ILE A 13 2.67 -11.60 9.40
C ILE A 13 2.84 -11.45 10.91
N ALA A 14 3.63 -12.30 11.55
CA ALA A 14 3.96 -12.15 12.97
C ALA A 14 4.78 -10.88 13.27
N TYR A 15 5.65 -10.41 12.36
CA TYR A 15 6.33 -9.13 12.50
C TYR A 15 5.43 -7.92 12.25
N LEU A 16 4.33 -8.07 11.51
CA LEU A 16 3.34 -7.01 11.28
C LEU A 16 2.37 -6.84 12.45
N LYS A 17 2.05 -7.92 13.19
CA LYS A 17 1.12 -7.89 14.35
C LYS A 17 1.37 -6.74 15.34
N PRO A 18 2.61 -6.42 15.74
CA PRO A 18 2.89 -5.32 16.67
C PRO A 18 2.57 -3.93 16.10
N HIS A 19 2.46 -3.80 14.77
CA HIS A 19 2.24 -2.54 14.07
C HIS A 19 0.82 -2.40 13.52
N LEU A 20 -0.12 -3.25 13.94
CA LEU A 20 -1.53 -3.20 13.50
C LEU A 20 -2.19 -1.84 13.74
N GLY A 21 -1.86 -1.15 14.84
CA GLY A 21 -2.41 0.19 15.10
C GLY A 21 -2.03 1.22 14.03
N LEU A 22 -0.79 1.19 13.54
CA LEU A 22 -0.33 2.07 12.45
C LEU A 22 -0.96 1.67 11.11
N ILE A 23 -1.13 0.37 10.88
CA ILE A 23 -1.79 -0.14 9.68
C ILE A 23 -3.26 0.29 9.66
N ILE A 24 -3.99 0.10 10.77
CA ILE A 24 -5.38 0.56 10.93
C ILE A 24 -5.46 2.08 10.74
N GLY A 25 -4.52 2.85 11.32
CA GLY A 25 -4.44 4.30 11.07
C GLY A 25 -4.29 4.64 9.59
N SER A 26 -3.45 3.90 8.85
CA SER A 26 -3.29 4.09 7.41
C SER A 26 -4.54 3.70 6.61
N LEU A 27 -5.29 2.67 7.05
CA LEU A 27 -6.55 2.25 6.45
C LEU A 27 -7.64 3.30 6.63
N VAL A 28 -7.77 3.85 7.85
CA VAL A 28 -8.72 4.92 8.16
C VAL A 28 -8.40 6.16 7.33
N ALA A 29 -7.13 6.56 7.26
CA ALA A 29 -6.71 7.67 6.41
C ALA A 29 -7.02 7.41 4.92
N MET A 30 -6.82 6.18 4.44
CA MET A 30 -7.16 5.80 3.06
C MET A 30 -8.68 5.82 2.81
N ALA A 31 -9.49 5.44 3.80
CA ALA A 31 -10.95 5.53 3.72
C ALA A 31 -11.41 6.98 3.57
N ILE A 32 -10.78 7.93 4.26
CA ILE A 32 -11.04 9.37 4.11
C ILE A 32 -10.71 9.82 2.68
N VAL A 33 -9.61 9.32 2.09
CA VAL A 33 -9.25 9.61 0.69
C VAL A 33 -10.34 9.12 -0.27
N ALA A 34 -10.84 7.90 -0.09
CA ALA A 34 -11.91 7.35 -0.93
C ALA A 34 -13.23 8.13 -0.79
N ALA A 35 -13.56 8.57 0.43
CA ALA A 35 -14.71 9.45 0.68
C ALA A 35 -14.57 10.79 -0.03
N ALA A 36 -13.38 11.39 0.02
CA ALA A 36 -13.09 12.64 -0.68
C ALA A 36 -13.15 12.46 -2.22
N GLU A 37 -12.68 11.32 -2.73
CA GLU A 37 -12.74 10.96 -4.16
C GLU A 37 -14.16 10.86 -4.70
N THR A 38 -15.03 10.17 -3.97
CA THR A 38 -16.45 9.99 -4.35
C THR A 38 -17.25 11.30 -4.24
N SER A 39 -16.81 12.23 -3.39
CA SER A 39 -17.45 13.54 -3.22
C SER A 39 -17.25 14.47 -4.43
N ILE A 40 -16.14 14.34 -5.16
CA ILE A 40 -15.85 15.16 -6.35
C ILE A 40 -16.92 15.00 -7.47
N PRO A 41 -17.23 13.78 -7.96
CA PRO A 41 -18.28 13.60 -8.97
C PRO A 41 -19.68 13.96 -8.42
N ALA A 42 -19.93 13.75 -7.13
CA ALA A 42 -21.19 14.17 -6.50
C ALA A 42 -21.37 15.70 -6.47
N LEU A 43 -20.27 16.47 -6.40
CA LEU A 43 -20.27 17.93 -6.49
C LEU A 43 -20.31 18.44 -7.94
N MET A 44 -19.71 17.71 -8.89
CA MET A 44 -19.79 18.05 -10.31
C MET A 44 -21.22 18.00 -10.87
N LYS A 45 -22.04 17.06 -10.41
CA LYS A 45 -23.43 16.91 -10.86
C LYS A 45 -24.30 18.18 -10.63
N PRO A 46 -24.45 18.71 -9.40
CA PRO A 46 -25.19 19.95 -9.16
C PRO A 46 -24.51 21.19 -9.76
N LEU A 47 -23.18 21.20 -9.94
CA LEU A 47 -22.49 22.27 -10.65
C LEU A 47 -22.89 22.36 -12.11
N LEU A 48 -22.90 21.23 -12.81
CA LEU A 48 -23.28 21.15 -14.22
C LEU A 48 -24.78 21.42 -14.40
N ASP A 49 -25.61 20.88 -13.50
CA ASP A 49 -27.07 20.98 -13.60
C ASP A 49 -27.63 22.34 -13.16
N ARG A 50 -27.02 23.01 -12.17
CA ARG A 50 -27.55 24.26 -11.55
C ARG A 50 -26.63 25.47 -11.62
N GLY A 51 -25.34 25.28 -11.90
CA GLY A 51 -24.37 26.37 -12.05
C GLY A 51 -24.49 27.08 -13.40
N PHE A 52 -24.93 26.38 -14.45
CA PHE A 52 -25.08 26.93 -15.80
C PHE A 52 -26.47 27.49 -16.10
N THR A 53 -27.47 27.25 -15.24
CA THR A 53 -28.86 27.73 -15.39
C THR A 53 -29.11 29.11 -14.78
N GLY A 54 -28.10 29.72 -14.13
CA GLY A 54 -28.16 31.10 -13.63
C GLY A 54 -28.84 31.30 -12.27
N GLU A 55 -29.37 30.25 -11.63
CA GLU A 55 -30.07 30.36 -10.32
C GLU A 55 -29.12 30.53 -9.11
N MET A 56 -27.80 30.47 -9.31
CA MET A 56 -26.80 30.39 -8.22
C MET A 56 -25.64 31.37 -8.38
N ASN A 57 -25.93 32.67 -8.54
CA ASN A 57 -24.90 33.70 -8.69
C ASN A 57 -23.95 33.82 -7.47
N ASP A 58 -24.45 33.62 -6.24
CA ASP A 58 -23.64 33.67 -5.00
C ASP A 58 -22.99 32.34 -4.58
N LYS A 59 -23.51 31.19 -5.02
CA LYS A 59 -22.97 29.87 -4.65
C LYS A 59 -21.85 29.38 -5.57
N LEU A 60 -21.61 30.07 -6.69
CA LEU A 60 -20.56 29.74 -7.65
C LEU A 60 -19.16 29.77 -7.04
N TRP A 61 -18.86 30.71 -6.13
CA TRP A 61 -17.56 30.81 -5.44
C TRP A 61 -17.37 29.79 -4.32
N LEU A 62 -18.47 29.29 -3.74
CA LEU A 62 -18.44 28.33 -2.64
C LEU A 62 -17.93 26.96 -3.11
N VAL A 63 -18.10 26.66 -4.40
CA VAL A 63 -17.77 25.35 -4.96
C VAL A 63 -16.26 25.18 -5.20
N PRO A 64 -15.51 26.11 -5.84
CA PRO A 64 -14.05 26.07 -5.88
C PRO A 64 -13.44 25.99 -4.47
N VAL A 65 -13.96 26.75 -3.50
CA VAL A 65 -13.49 26.71 -2.11
C VAL A 65 -13.69 25.32 -1.50
N PHE A 66 -14.85 24.70 -1.71
CA PHE A 66 -15.14 23.35 -1.22
C PHE A 66 -14.27 22.29 -1.90
N LEU A 67 -14.03 22.43 -3.21
CA LEU A 67 -13.12 21.55 -3.97
C LEU A 67 -11.68 21.65 -3.48
N VAL A 68 -11.18 22.87 -3.25
CA VAL A 68 -9.85 23.11 -2.69
C VAL A 68 -9.78 22.53 -1.27
N GLY A 69 -10.79 22.76 -0.43
CA GLY A 69 -10.88 22.16 0.91
C GLY A 69 -10.87 20.63 0.89
N LEU A 70 -11.66 20.00 0.01
CA LEU A 70 -11.64 18.56 -0.21
C LEU A 70 -10.28 18.07 -0.71
N ALA A 71 -9.63 18.81 -1.62
CA ALA A 71 -8.30 18.48 -2.12
C ALA A 71 -7.25 18.52 -1.01
N PHE A 72 -7.31 19.49 -0.09
CA PHE A 72 -6.45 19.56 1.08
C PHE A 72 -6.69 18.39 2.04
N ILE A 73 -7.94 18.08 2.37
CA ILE A 73 -8.29 16.95 3.25
C ILE A 73 -7.83 15.63 2.62
N ARG A 74 -8.12 15.44 1.34
CA ARG A 74 -7.69 14.28 0.55
C ARG A 74 -6.17 14.15 0.58
N SER A 75 -5.45 15.22 0.25
CA SER A 75 -3.99 15.21 0.18
C SER A 75 -3.36 14.96 1.55
N GLY A 76 -3.90 15.58 2.61
CA GLY A 76 -3.45 15.36 3.99
C GLY A 76 -3.69 13.92 4.47
N ALA A 77 -4.87 13.37 4.18
CA ALA A 77 -5.19 11.98 4.50
C ALA A 77 -4.32 10.99 3.70
N GLN A 78 -4.08 11.27 2.43
CA GLN A 78 -3.20 10.47 1.58
C GLN A 78 -1.75 10.51 2.09
N PHE A 79 -1.25 11.70 2.46
CA PHE A 79 0.06 11.87 3.07
C PHE A 79 0.17 11.09 4.39
N LEU A 80 -0.82 11.21 5.27
CA LEU A 80 -0.84 10.51 6.55
C LEU A 80 -0.84 8.98 6.36
N SER A 81 -1.65 8.47 5.43
CA SER A 81 -1.68 7.04 5.10
C SER A 81 -0.32 6.53 4.62
N ASN A 82 0.32 7.27 3.70
CA ASN A 82 1.64 6.92 3.18
C ASN A 82 2.74 7.03 4.24
N TYR A 83 2.68 8.05 5.11
CA TYR A 83 3.65 8.23 6.19
C TYR A 83 3.56 7.10 7.22
N LEU A 84 2.34 6.80 7.69
CA LEU A 84 2.10 5.70 8.63
C LEU A 84 2.57 4.37 8.04
N LEU A 85 2.28 4.14 6.76
CA LEU A 85 2.79 2.96 6.06
C LEU A 85 4.32 2.90 6.07
N THR A 86 4.97 3.97 5.60
CA THR A 86 6.43 4.02 5.47
C THR A 86 7.09 3.77 6.82
N LYS A 87 6.48 4.26 7.90
CA LYS A 87 6.92 4.00 9.28
C LYS A 87 6.80 2.52 9.66
N VAL A 88 5.71 1.84 9.30
CA VAL A 88 5.54 0.40 9.54
C VAL A 88 6.60 -0.41 8.79
N ILE A 89 6.77 -0.14 7.49
CA ILE A 89 7.76 -0.83 6.65
C ILE A 89 9.15 -0.66 7.24
N SER A 90 9.53 0.57 7.56
CA SER A 90 10.85 0.89 8.13
C SER A 90 11.10 0.16 9.46
N ASN A 91 10.11 0.11 10.34
CA ASN A 91 10.24 -0.56 11.65
C ASN A 91 10.40 -2.08 11.53
N VAL A 92 9.62 -2.72 10.66
CA VAL A 92 9.73 -4.16 10.44
C VAL A 92 11.06 -4.49 9.76
N LEU A 93 11.48 -3.67 8.80
CA LEU A 93 12.76 -3.81 8.12
C LEU A 93 13.94 -3.70 9.08
N LEU A 94 13.88 -2.75 10.01
CA LEU A 94 14.89 -2.59 11.05
C LEU A 94 15.01 -3.87 11.90
N LYS A 95 13.89 -4.44 12.36
CA LYS A 95 13.90 -5.70 13.12
C LYS A 95 14.49 -6.87 12.34
N LEU A 96 14.18 -6.97 11.05
CA LEU A 96 14.76 -8.01 10.20
C LEU A 96 16.28 -7.85 10.06
N ARG A 97 16.77 -6.61 9.90
CA ARG A 97 18.20 -6.30 9.85
C ARG A 97 18.90 -6.65 11.15
N GLU A 98 18.32 -6.29 12.29
CA GLU A 98 18.88 -6.63 13.61
C GLU A 98 19.04 -8.15 13.80
N GLN A 99 18.00 -8.92 13.49
CA GLN A 99 18.05 -10.38 13.62
C GLN A 99 19.10 -11.02 12.71
N MET A 100 19.24 -10.49 11.51
CA MET A 100 20.20 -10.98 10.53
C MET A 100 21.64 -10.63 10.93
N PHE A 101 21.85 -9.43 11.46
CA PHE A 101 23.11 -9.04 12.06
C PHE A 101 23.49 -9.95 13.24
N THR A 102 22.55 -10.25 14.14
CA THR A 102 22.80 -11.19 15.26
C THR A 102 23.13 -12.60 14.76
N ARG A 103 22.43 -13.11 13.75
CA ARG A 103 22.69 -14.44 13.17
C ARG A 103 24.06 -14.53 12.53
N LEU A 104 24.49 -13.45 11.91
CA LEU A 104 25.81 -13.34 11.32
C LEU A 104 26.91 -13.36 12.39
N LEU A 105 26.76 -12.61 13.48
CA LEU A 105 27.76 -12.57 14.57
C LEU A 105 28.00 -13.94 15.22
N HIS A 106 27.02 -14.84 15.18
CA HIS A 106 27.10 -16.19 15.75
C HIS A 106 27.39 -17.27 14.70
N ALA A 107 27.73 -16.91 13.46
CA ALA A 107 28.04 -17.88 12.41
C ALA A 107 29.38 -18.57 12.69
N LYS A 108 29.47 -19.88 12.36
CA LYS A 108 30.67 -20.69 12.62
C LYS A 108 31.87 -20.22 11.79
N THR A 109 33.05 -20.24 12.40
CA THR A 109 34.35 -19.85 11.81
C THR A 109 34.68 -20.62 10.52
N GLU A 110 34.17 -21.84 10.35
CA GLU A 110 34.34 -22.69 9.16
C GLU A 110 33.73 -22.09 7.88
N TYR A 111 32.67 -21.26 8.03
CA TYR A 111 32.08 -20.51 6.92
C TYR A 111 32.96 -19.33 6.48
N TYR A 112 33.75 -18.78 7.41
CA TYR A 112 34.68 -17.67 7.16
C TYR A 112 36.00 -18.13 6.53
N GLN A 113 36.35 -19.41 6.65
CA GLN A 113 37.58 -19.95 6.05
C GLN A 113 37.45 -20.35 4.57
N LYS A 114 36.23 -20.61 4.07
CA LYS A 114 35.98 -21.03 2.67
C LYS A 114 35.83 -19.90 1.66
N ASN A 115 35.77 -18.64 2.10
CA ASN A 115 35.50 -17.49 1.25
C ASN A 115 36.48 -16.35 1.57
N THR A 116 36.93 -15.60 0.56
CA THR A 116 37.83 -14.44 0.75
C THR A 116 37.16 -13.40 1.65
N ALA A 117 37.93 -12.78 2.56
CA ALA A 117 37.44 -11.76 3.49
C ALA A 117 36.59 -10.67 2.80
N SER A 118 36.99 -10.23 1.60
CA SER A 118 36.27 -9.23 0.81
C SER A 118 34.91 -9.70 0.27
N ASN A 119 34.79 -10.97 -0.13
CA ASN A 119 33.51 -11.55 -0.58
C ASN A 119 32.58 -11.81 0.58
N LEU A 120 33.12 -12.24 1.73
CA LEU A 120 32.33 -12.37 2.95
C LEU A 120 31.80 -11.01 3.40
N ILE A 121 32.66 -10.00 3.47
CA ILE A 121 32.24 -8.63 3.86
C ILE A 121 31.20 -8.09 2.89
N ASN A 122 31.37 -8.22 1.57
CA ASN A 122 30.37 -7.73 0.60
C ASN A 122 29.06 -8.54 0.62
N ALA A 123 29.12 -9.87 0.68
CA ALA A 123 27.93 -10.70 0.73
C ALA A 123 27.12 -10.44 2.02
N VAL A 124 27.82 -10.22 3.12
CA VAL A 124 27.22 -10.04 4.44
C VAL A 124 26.71 -8.62 4.66
N VAL A 125 27.52 -7.62 4.32
CA VAL A 125 27.20 -6.21 4.56
C VAL A 125 26.24 -5.69 3.50
N PHE A 126 26.38 -6.10 2.24
CA PHE A 126 25.59 -5.57 1.14
C PHE A 126 24.57 -6.56 0.59
N GLU A 127 24.93 -7.75 0.13
CA GLU A 127 23.96 -8.60 -0.59
C GLU A 127 22.86 -9.15 0.31
N VAL A 128 23.22 -9.75 1.44
CA VAL A 128 22.25 -10.31 2.38
C VAL A 128 21.35 -9.20 2.94
N ASN A 129 21.94 -8.07 3.35
CA ASN A 129 21.17 -6.93 3.82
C ASN A 129 20.25 -6.34 2.74
N ASN A 130 20.71 -6.24 1.50
CA ASN A 130 19.92 -5.66 0.41
C ASN A 130 18.80 -6.61 -0.04
N VAL A 131 19.08 -7.91 -0.16
CA VAL A 131 18.07 -8.94 -0.49
C VAL A 131 16.99 -8.99 0.58
N LEU A 132 17.36 -8.98 1.86
CA LEU A 132 16.39 -8.93 2.96
C LEU A 132 15.62 -7.61 3.00
N SER A 133 16.28 -6.51 2.64
CA SER A 133 15.64 -5.21 2.57
C SER A 133 14.54 -5.19 1.49
N ILE A 134 14.86 -5.70 0.30
CA ILE A 134 13.94 -5.77 -0.84
C ILE A 134 12.83 -6.80 -0.58
N MET A 135 13.19 -8.02 -0.18
CA MET A 135 12.22 -9.09 0.05
C MET A 135 11.33 -8.82 1.25
N GLY A 136 11.91 -8.36 2.36
CA GLY A 136 11.18 -7.93 3.55
C GLY A 136 10.23 -6.78 3.20
N GLY A 137 10.71 -5.75 2.51
CA GLY A 137 9.91 -4.63 2.04
C GLY A 137 8.75 -5.06 1.15
N MET A 138 9.01 -5.88 0.12
CA MET A 138 7.96 -6.42 -0.77
C MET A 138 6.90 -7.22 -0.02
N LEU A 139 7.32 -8.14 0.87
CA LEU A 139 6.39 -8.97 1.62
C LEU A 139 5.54 -8.13 2.59
N ILE A 140 6.12 -7.14 3.27
CA ILE A 140 5.38 -6.21 4.14
C ILE A 140 4.36 -5.42 3.31
N SER A 141 4.80 -4.84 2.20
CA SER A 141 3.94 -4.08 1.29
C SER A 141 2.80 -4.94 0.76
N LEU A 142 3.05 -6.19 0.35
CA LEU A 142 2.02 -7.11 -0.11
C LEU A 142 0.96 -7.39 0.96
N VAL A 143 1.35 -7.76 2.18
CA VAL A 143 0.38 -8.04 3.26
C VAL A 143 -0.46 -6.80 3.56
N ARG A 144 0.19 -5.62 3.57
CA ARG A 144 -0.49 -4.35 3.80
C ARG A 144 -1.41 -3.96 2.65
N ASP A 145 -1.00 -4.15 1.42
CA ASP A 145 -1.80 -3.83 0.23
C ASP A 145 -3.02 -4.74 0.16
N LEU A 146 -2.88 -6.03 0.49
CA LEU A 146 -4.02 -6.94 0.65
C LEU A 146 -4.99 -6.43 1.72
N LEU A 147 -4.49 -6.03 2.89
CA LEU A 147 -5.34 -5.51 3.97
C LEU A 147 -6.03 -4.18 3.59
N THR A 148 -5.32 -3.34 2.83
CA THR A 148 -5.83 -2.08 2.28
C THR A 148 -6.92 -2.30 1.26
N VAL A 149 -6.71 -3.24 0.34
CA VAL A 149 -7.72 -3.63 -0.65
C VAL A 149 -8.96 -4.18 0.03
N ILE A 150 -8.82 -5.05 1.03
CA ILE A 150 -9.97 -5.59 1.79
C ILE A 150 -10.73 -4.47 2.50
N GLY A 151 -10.02 -3.57 3.19
CA GLY A 151 -10.63 -2.44 3.90
C GLY A 151 -11.37 -1.48 2.96
N LEU A 152 -10.75 -1.10 1.85
CA LEU A 152 -11.36 -0.23 0.84
C LEU A 152 -12.54 -0.91 0.14
N MET A 153 -12.44 -2.21 -0.19
CA MET A 153 -13.52 -2.95 -0.81
C MET A 153 -14.75 -3.01 0.10
N GLY A 154 -14.55 -3.24 1.40
CA GLY A 154 -15.62 -3.20 2.40
C GLY A 154 -16.30 -1.83 2.45
N TYR A 155 -15.53 -0.75 2.38
CA TYR A 155 -16.07 0.61 2.36
C TYR A 155 -16.84 0.94 1.06
N LEU A 156 -16.32 0.55 -0.11
CA LEU A 156 -17.01 0.77 -1.38
C LEU A 156 -18.34 0.01 -1.45
N LEU A 157 -18.36 -1.24 -0.94
CA LEU A 157 -19.58 -2.03 -0.81
C LEU A 157 -20.62 -1.33 0.07
N TYR A 158 -20.19 -0.69 1.17
CA TYR A 158 -21.08 0.10 2.03
C TYR A 158 -21.67 1.32 1.30
N LEU A 159 -20.86 2.03 0.52
CA LEU A 159 -21.29 3.25 -0.17
C LEU A 159 -22.22 2.97 -1.35
N ASN A 160 -21.85 2.04 -2.24
CA ASN A 160 -22.69 1.67 -3.38
C ASN A 160 -22.35 0.28 -3.91
N TRP A 161 -22.94 -0.74 -3.28
CA TRP A 161 -22.75 -2.15 -3.64
C TRP A 161 -23.04 -2.46 -5.11
N ARG A 162 -23.97 -1.75 -5.77
CA ARG A 162 -24.31 -1.99 -7.18
C ARG A 162 -23.16 -1.59 -8.10
N LEU A 163 -22.59 -0.39 -7.91
CA LEU A 163 -21.44 0.06 -8.69
C LEU A 163 -20.19 -0.77 -8.37
N THR A 164 -19.97 -1.14 -7.10
CA THR A 164 -18.81 -1.96 -6.72
C THR A 164 -18.85 -3.34 -7.38
N LEU A 165 -20.02 -3.99 -7.45
CA LEU A 165 -20.16 -5.28 -8.15
C LEU A 165 -19.85 -5.18 -9.65
N VAL A 166 -20.31 -4.10 -10.30
CA VAL A 166 -19.99 -3.87 -11.72
C VAL A 166 -18.49 -3.75 -11.92
N VAL A 167 -17.80 -2.95 -11.09
CA VAL A 167 -16.33 -2.82 -11.15
C VAL A 167 -15.64 -4.17 -10.87
N LEU A 168 -16.14 -4.95 -9.90
CA LEU A 168 -15.58 -6.26 -9.55
C LEU A 168 -15.65 -7.26 -10.72
N ILE A 169 -16.68 -7.18 -11.57
CA ILE A 169 -16.82 -8.01 -12.78
C ILE A 169 -15.91 -7.51 -13.91
N ILE A 170 -15.76 -6.20 -14.06
CA ILE A 170 -14.92 -5.60 -15.11
C ILE A 170 -13.43 -5.85 -14.84
N PHE A 171 -13.01 -5.80 -13.57
CA PHE A 171 -11.62 -5.97 -13.15
C PHE A 171 -10.93 -7.25 -13.66
N PRO A 172 -11.52 -8.47 -13.53
CA PRO A 172 -10.90 -9.70 -14.04
C PRO A 172 -10.82 -9.73 -15.57
N ILE A 173 -11.76 -9.08 -16.28
CA ILE A 173 -11.72 -8.98 -17.75
C ILE A 173 -10.51 -8.15 -18.17
N ILE A 174 -10.30 -6.99 -17.54
CA ILE A 174 -9.12 -6.14 -17.79
C ILE A 174 -7.84 -6.90 -17.45
N ALA A 175 -7.80 -7.58 -16.31
CA ALA A 175 -6.64 -8.37 -15.89
C ALA A 175 -6.31 -9.50 -16.89
N PHE A 176 -7.33 -10.17 -17.43
CA PHE A 176 -7.16 -11.21 -18.45
C PHE A 176 -6.58 -10.64 -19.76
N VAL A 177 -7.13 -9.52 -20.24
CA VAL A 177 -6.64 -8.85 -21.45
C VAL A 177 -5.20 -8.38 -21.27
N MET A 178 -4.88 -7.74 -20.14
CA MET A 178 -3.52 -7.31 -19.83
C MET A 178 -2.56 -8.49 -19.71
N SER A 179 -2.97 -9.61 -19.12
CA SER A 179 -2.16 -10.83 -19.06
C SER A 179 -1.83 -11.36 -20.46
N LYS A 180 -2.80 -11.36 -21.38
CA LYS A 180 -2.60 -11.74 -22.78
C LYS A 180 -1.62 -10.81 -23.50
N ILE A 181 -1.74 -9.49 -23.31
CA ILE A 181 -0.85 -8.51 -23.91
C ILE A 181 0.58 -8.67 -23.36
N ASN A 182 0.72 -8.79 -22.05
CA ASN A 182 2.02 -8.90 -21.39
C ASN A 182 2.75 -10.22 -21.75
N LYS A 183 2.00 -11.30 -21.99
CA LYS A 183 2.53 -12.55 -22.55
C LYS A 183 2.97 -12.44 -24.00
N ARG A 184 2.47 -11.47 -24.76
CA ARG A 184 2.82 -11.25 -26.16
C ARG A 184 4.00 -10.29 -26.34
N LEU A 185 4.27 -9.45 -25.35
CA LEU A 185 5.37 -8.48 -25.34
C LEU A 185 6.65 -9.01 -24.68
N ARG A 186 6.56 -10.12 -23.93
CA ARG A 186 7.71 -10.90 -23.44
C ARG A 186 8.05 -12.00 -24.43
#